data_AF-A0A9W4U8V1-F1
#
_entry.id   AF-A0A9W4U8V1-F1
#
_cell.length_a   1.000
_cell.length_b   1.000
_cell.length_c   1.000
_cell.angle_alpha   90.00
_cell.angle_beta   90.00
_cell.angle_gamma   90.00
#
_symmetry.space_group_name_H-M   'P 1'
#
loop_
_entity.id
_entity.type
_entity.pdbx_description
1 polymer ?
#
loop_
_entity_poly.entity_id
_entity_poly.type
_entity_poly.pdbx_seq_one_letter_code
_entity_poly.pdbx_strand_id
1 'polypeptide(L)'
;MSNLIGPPPPPPPPPPPPPPPPPSRKNIKSLPAELLLDIIHFLQICDFTSLALAIYSILQTHGIAPPMTRDIYMSIMNWQTNAQAQDVQTEDSLTRSRSRVRFQYSDIIL
;
A
#
# COMPACT_ATOMS: atom_id res chain seq x y z
N MET A 1 -65.65 -6.48 33.27
CA MET A 1 -64.62 -5.71 32.53
C MET A 1 -64.72 -6.13 31.07
N SER A 2 -64.95 -5.20 30.13
CA SER A 2 -65.19 -5.49 28.70
C SER A 2 -64.25 -4.64 27.84
N ASN A 3 -63.45 -5.25 26.96
CA ASN A 3 -62.52 -4.54 26.07
C ASN A 3 -63.10 -4.33 24.67
N LEU A 4 -62.91 -3.12 24.13
CA LEU A 4 -63.30 -2.65 22.80
C LEU A 4 -62.21 -2.92 21.76
N ILE A 5 -62.56 -3.50 20.60
CA ILE A 5 -61.67 -3.68 19.44
C ILE A 5 -62.46 -3.31 18.17
N GLY A 6 -61.96 -2.36 17.37
CA GLY A 6 -62.56 -1.96 16.08
C GLY A 6 -62.02 -2.74 14.88
N PRO A 7 -62.71 -2.71 13.71
CA PRO A 7 -62.36 -3.55 12.56
C PRO A 7 -61.21 -2.96 11.72
N PRO A 8 -60.49 -3.82 10.97
CA PRO A 8 -59.27 -3.44 10.29
C PRO A 8 -59.53 -2.88 8.87
N PRO A 9 -58.58 -2.10 8.34
CA PRO A 9 -58.63 -1.57 6.97
C PRO A 9 -58.22 -2.59 5.89
N PRO A 10 -58.56 -2.37 4.60
CA PRO A 10 -58.19 -3.28 3.51
C PRO A 10 -56.85 -2.91 2.84
N PRO A 11 -56.25 -3.85 2.08
CA PRO A 11 -54.93 -3.64 1.49
C PRO A 11 -54.98 -3.21 0.01
N PRO A 12 -53.95 -2.49 -0.47
CA PRO A 12 -53.77 -2.17 -1.88
C PRO A 12 -53.17 -3.35 -2.69
N PRO A 13 -53.30 -3.37 -4.04
CA PRO A 13 -52.72 -4.41 -4.87
C PRO A 13 -51.22 -4.19 -5.11
N PRO A 14 -50.46 -5.27 -5.38
CA PRO A 14 -49.02 -5.17 -5.55
C PRO A 14 -48.63 -4.80 -7.00
N PRO A 15 -47.56 -4.00 -7.18
CA PRO A 15 -46.94 -3.77 -8.48
C PRO A 15 -46.18 -5.01 -9.00
N PRO A 16 -45.92 -5.10 -10.32
CA PRO A 16 -45.10 -6.17 -10.88
C PRO A 16 -43.64 -6.04 -10.45
N PRO A 17 -42.92 -7.17 -10.30
CA PRO A 17 -41.54 -7.12 -9.84
C PRO A 17 -40.60 -6.62 -10.96
N PRO A 18 -39.59 -5.81 -10.60
CA PRO A 18 -38.55 -5.39 -11.53
C PRO A 18 -37.60 -6.56 -11.89
N PRO A 19 -36.90 -6.50 -13.04
CA PRO A 19 -35.82 -7.45 -13.34
C PRO A 19 -34.66 -7.28 -12.35
N PRO A 20 -33.97 -8.36 -11.93
CA PRO A 20 -32.81 -8.23 -11.06
C PRO A 20 -31.60 -7.61 -11.79
N PRO A 21 -30.83 -6.76 -11.09
CA PRO A 21 -29.69 -6.02 -11.63
C PRO A 21 -28.46 -6.91 -11.93
N PRO A 22 -27.51 -6.45 -12.78
CA PRO A 22 -26.25 -7.15 -13.02
C PRO A 22 -25.41 -7.28 -11.74
N PRO A 23 -24.54 -8.30 -11.63
CA PRO A 23 -23.73 -8.54 -10.45
C PRO A 23 -22.71 -7.41 -10.22
N SER A 24 -22.65 -6.93 -8.98
CA SER A 24 -21.71 -5.89 -8.55
C SER A 24 -20.25 -6.40 -8.58
N ARG A 25 -19.41 -5.80 -9.42
CA ARG A 25 -17.95 -6.02 -9.35
C ARG A 25 -17.43 -5.39 -8.05
N LYS A 26 -17.01 -6.22 -7.09
CA LYS A 26 -16.42 -5.76 -5.83
C LYS A 26 -15.07 -5.10 -6.11
N ASN A 27 -14.87 -3.88 -5.61
CA ASN A 27 -13.66 -3.08 -5.80
C ASN A 27 -12.77 -3.18 -4.55
N ILE A 28 -11.46 -3.31 -4.72
CA ILE A 28 -10.46 -3.30 -3.63
C ILE A 28 -10.55 -1.99 -2.81
N LYS A 29 -11.02 -0.90 -3.43
CA LYS A 29 -11.32 0.38 -2.74
C LYS A 29 -12.40 0.29 -1.67
N SER A 30 -13.24 -0.74 -1.71
CA SER A 30 -14.31 -0.97 -0.72
C SER A 30 -13.85 -1.87 0.42
N LEU A 31 -12.60 -2.35 0.39
CA LEU A 31 -12.06 -3.20 1.43
C LEU A 31 -11.75 -2.36 2.68
N PRO A 32 -12.12 -2.80 3.88
CA PRO A 32 -11.73 -2.13 5.11
C PRO A 32 -10.20 -2.16 5.29
N ALA A 33 -9.68 -1.14 5.96
CA ALA A 33 -8.24 -0.93 6.14
C ALA A 33 -7.55 -2.12 6.82
N GLU A 34 -8.24 -2.79 7.74
CA GLU A 34 -7.73 -3.94 8.49
C GLU A 34 -7.42 -5.13 7.58
N LEU A 35 -8.32 -5.44 6.63
CA LEU A 35 -8.11 -6.53 5.67
C LEU A 35 -7.02 -6.18 4.65
N LEU A 36 -6.90 -4.90 4.29
CA LEU A 36 -5.84 -4.44 3.41
C LEU A 36 -4.46 -4.59 4.07
N LEU A 37 -4.37 -4.28 5.35
CA LEU A 37 -3.15 -4.40 6.14
C LEU A 37 -2.79 -5.87 6.38
N ASP A 38 -3.78 -6.72 6.59
CA ASP A 38 -3.58 -8.16 6.73
C ASP A 38 -2.98 -8.76 5.45
N ILE A 39 -3.49 -8.39 4.27
CA ILE A 39 -2.90 -8.78 2.98
C ILE A 39 -1.43 -8.33 2.90
N ILE A 40 -1.16 -7.07 3.21
CA ILE A 40 0.20 -6.50 3.24
C ILE A 40 1.13 -7.29 4.16
N HIS A 41 0.64 -7.75 5.31
CA HIS A 41 1.43 -8.52 6.28
C HIS A 41 1.93 -9.86 5.71
N PHE A 42 1.19 -10.46 4.79
CA PHE A 42 1.57 -11.72 4.14
C PHE A 42 2.48 -11.54 2.91
N LEU A 43 2.78 -10.31 2.47
CA LEU A 43 3.66 -10.06 1.33
C LEU A 43 5.15 -10.07 1.72
N GLN A 44 5.99 -10.58 0.81
CA GLN A 44 7.44 -10.40 0.93
C GLN A 44 7.82 -8.92 0.70
N ILE A 45 8.95 -8.48 1.27
CA ILE A 45 9.38 -7.06 1.27
C ILE A 45 9.46 -6.47 -0.16
N CYS A 46 9.92 -7.27 -1.13
CA CYS A 46 10.01 -6.85 -2.53
C CYS A 46 8.64 -6.65 -3.18
N ASP A 47 7.68 -7.53 -2.87
CA ASP A 47 6.32 -7.47 -3.40
C ASP A 47 5.50 -6.37 -2.73
N PHE A 48 5.75 -6.14 -1.44
CA PHE A 48 5.11 -5.09 -0.66
C PHE A 48 5.31 -3.72 -1.32
N THR A 49 6.54 -3.40 -1.72
CA THR A 49 6.86 -2.09 -2.31
C THR A 49 6.09 -1.88 -3.61
N SER A 50 6.04 -2.89 -4.46
CA SER A 50 5.31 -2.86 -5.73
C SER A 50 3.81 -2.71 -5.52
N LEU A 51 3.23 -3.48 -4.58
CA LEU A 51 1.82 -3.37 -4.22
C LEU A 51 1.51 -1.99 -3.62
N ALA A 52 2.28 -1.53 -2.63
CA ALA A 52 2.09 -0.26 -1.94
C ALA A 52 2.08 0.92 -2.91
N LEU A 53 2.93 0.90 -3.94
CA LEU A 53 2.89 1.90 -5.01
C LEU A 53 1.61 1.79 -5.87
N ALA A 54 1.18 0.58 -6.22
CA ALA A 54 -0.02 0.35 -7.02
C ALA A 54 -1.32 0.77 -6.29
N ILE A 55 -1.40 0.56 -4.97
CA ILE A 55 -2.58 0.88 -4.14
C ILE A 55 -2.41 2.17 -3.32
N TYR A 56 -1.41 2.99 -3.60
CA TYR A 56 -1.05 4.15 -2.78
C TYR A 56 -2.23 5.10 -2.53
N SER A 57 -3.02 5.38 -3.56
CA SER A 57 -4.22 6.23 -3.45
C SER A 57 -5.25 5.68 -2.45
N ILE A 58 -5.36 4.35 -2.33
CA ILE A 58 -6.25 3.68 -1.38
C ILE A 58 -5.69 3.83 0.03
N LEU A 59 -4.39 3.56 0.21
CA LEU A 59 -3.70 3.72 1.50
C LEU A 59 -3.78 5.16 2.02
N GLN A 60 -3.67 6.15 1.13
CA GLN A 60 -3.83 7.56 1.47
C GLN A 60 -5.27 7.88 1.90
N THR A 61 -6.27 7.33 1.20
CA THR A 61 -7.69 7.55 1.51
C THR A 61 -8.05 7.01 2.90
N HIS A 62 -7.44 5.90 3.31
CA HIS A 62 -7.61 5.31 4.64
C HIS A 62 -6.67 5.92 5.70
N GLY A 63 -5.83 6.90 5.35
CA GLY A 63 -4.89 7.54 6.29
C GLY A 63 -3.70 6.66 6.72
N ILE A 64 -3.44 5.56 6.00
CA ILE A 64 -2.36 4.61 6.30
C ILE A 64 -1.02 5.12 5.74
N ALA A 65 -1.06 5.77 4.58
CA ALA A 65 0.12 6.35 3.94
C ALA A 65 0.05 7.89 3.94
N PRO A 66 1.19 8.59 4.10
CA PRO A 66 1.25 10.03 3.90
C PRO A 66 0.89 10.39 2.44
N PRO A 67 0.67 11.67 2.10
CA PRO A 67 0.54 12.08 0.71
C PRO A 67 1.86 11.89 -0.07
N MET A 68 1.83 11.25 -1.25
CA MET A 68 3.03 11.09 -2.07
C MET A 68 3.35 12.44 -2.71
N THR A 69 4.31 13.16 -2.15
CA THR A 69 4.84 14.35 -2.83
C THR A 69 5.77 13.92 -3.96
N ARG A 70 5.89 14.79 -4.96
CA ARG A 70 6.76 14.55 -6.12
C ARG A 70 8.20 14.31 -5.68
N ASP A 71 8.67 15.03 -4.66
CA ASP A 71 10.02 14.93 -4.14
C ASP A 71 10.30 13.56 -3.51
N ILE A 72 9.34 13.03 -2.74
CA ILE A 72 9.44 11.68 -2.15
C ILE A 72 9.50 10.63 -3.25
N TYR A 73 8.64 10.74 -4.26
CA TYR A 73 8.66 9.81 -5.40
C TYR A 73 10.00 9.82 -6.14
N MET A 74 10.54 11.01 -6.45
CA MET A 74 11.83 11.13 -7.14
C MET A 74 13.00 10.63 -6.27
N SER A 75 12.96 10.89 -4.97
CA SER A 75 13.97 10.38 -4.03
C SER A 75 14.00 8.86 -3.97
N ILE A 76 12.83 8.21 -3.93
CA ILE A 76 12.72 6.73 -3.90
C ILE A 76 13.25 6.14 -5.22
N MET A 77 12.86 6.72 -6.36
CA MET A 77 13.27 6.22 -7.67
C MET A 77 14.78 6.39 -7.94
N ASN A 78 15.34 7.54 -7.54
CA ASN A 78 16.78 7.79 -7.67
C ASN A 78 17.61 6.88 -6.75
N TRP A 79 17.13 6.60 -5.54
CA TRP A 79 17.82 5.67 -4.63
C TRP A 79 17.88 4.25 -5.20
N GLN A 80 16.79 3.76 -5.79
CA GLN A 80 16.77 2.43 -6.42
C GLN A 80 17.76 2.33 -7.59
N THR A 81 17.90 3.40 -8.37
CA THR A 81 18.87 3.46 -9.49
C THR A 81 20.31 3.36 -8.97
N ASN A 82 20.64 4.05 -7.87
CA ASN A 82 21.98 4.01 -7.28
C ASN A 82 22.28 2.70 -6.55
N ALA A 83 21.27 2.06 -5.93
CA ALA A 83 21.45 0.79 -5.23
C ALA A 83 21.86 -0.36 -6.17
N GLN A 84 21.39 -0.34 -7.42
CA GLN A 84 21.78 -1.33 -8.44
C GLN A 84 23.21 -1.11 -8.98
N ALA A 85 23.77 0.10 -8.83
CA ALA A 85 25.13 0.40 -9.28
C ALA A 85 26.22 -0.07 -8.29
N GLN A 86 25.90 -0.35 -7.03
CA GLN A 86 26.87 -0.79 -6.00
C GLN A 86 27.06 -2.31 -5.91
N ASP A 87 26.15 -3.11 -6.48
CA ASP A 87 26.18 -4.59 -6.39
C ASP A 87 27.19 -5.25 -7.36
N VAL A 88 27.74 -4.50 -8.31
CA VAL A 88 28.74 -4.98 -9.30
C VAL A 88 30.19 -4.99 -8.74
N GLN A 89 30.39 -4.66 -7.45
CA GLN A 89 31.71 -4.66 -6.78
C GLN A 89 31.74 -5.53 -5.50
N THR A 90 31.02 -6.64 -5.50
CA THR A 90 31.29 -7.80 -4.61
C THR A 90 32.49 -8.54 -5.23
N GLU A 91 33.67 -8.69 -4.63
CA GLU A 91 34.02 -9.93 -3.90
C GLU A 91 35.38 -9.91 -3.16
N ASP A 92 36.19 -8.84 -3.16
CA ASP A 92 37.62 -9.01 -2.77
C ASP A 92 37.98 -8.72 -1.29
N SER A 93 37.09 -8.13 -0.49
CA SER A 93 37.59 -7.31 0.65
C SER A 93 37.22 -7.76 2.07
N LEU A 94 36.64 -8.95 2.31
CA LEU A 94 36.17 -9.31 3.66
C LEU A 94 37.08 -10.23 4.50
N THR A 95 38.27 -10.62 4.05
CA THR A 95 39.07 -11.63 4.81
C THR A 95 40.55 -11.34 4.98
N ARG A 96 41.05 -10.12 4.77
CA ARG A 96 42.47 -9.88 5.04
C ARG A 96 42.78 -8.56 5.72
N SER A 97 43.05 -8.72 7.01
CA SER A 97 44.09 -7.99 7.73
C SER A 97 43.81 -6.51 7.93
N ARG A 98 43.33 -6.12 9.11
CA ARG A 98 44.25 -5.86 10.23
C ARG A 98 45.63 -5.42 9.72
N SER A 99 45.78 -4.12 9.44
CA SER A 99 46.95 -3.31 9.78
C SER A 99 46.96 -2.03 8.95
N ARG A 100 47.27 -0.91 9.64
CA ARG A 100 48.10 0.18 9.10
C ARG A 100 47.47 1.07 8.02
N VAL A 101 47.24 2.33 8.39
CA VAL A 101 48.05 3.52 8.01
C VAL A 101 47.16 4.76 7.95
N ARG A 102 47.58 5.76 8.73
CA ARG A 102 47.42 7.22 8.53
C ARG A 102 46.89 7.65 7.15
N PHE A 103 45.81 8.43 7.16
CA PHE A 103 45.60 9.41 6.08
C PHE A 103 46.35 10.70 6.44
N GLN A 104 47.59 10.80 5.99
CA GLN A 104 48.30 12.08 5.91
C GLN A 104 47.71 12.87 4.74
N TYR A 105 47.21 14.06 5.04
CA TYR A 105 46.96 15.11 4.06
C TYR A 105 48.31 15.73 3.69
N SER A 106 48.80 15.48 2.49
CA SER A 106 49.82 16.33 1.89
C SER A 106 49.83 16.17 0.37
N ASP A 107 49.75 17.33 -0.28
CA ASP A 107 50.14 17.64 -1.66
C ASP A 107 49.06 17.63 -2.76
N ILE A 108 48.29 18.70 -2.67
CA ILE A 108 47.88 19.59 -3.77
C ILE A 108 49.10 20.00 -4.61
N ILE A 109 49.04 19.65 -5.91
CA ILE A 109 49.57 20.33 -7.11
C ILE A 109 51.09 20.31 -7.40
N LEU A 110 51.36 19.91 -8.66
CA LEU A 110 52.54 20.08 -9.56
C LEU A 110 53.85 20.63 -9.00
#